data_AF-A0A1X3DAI5-F1
#
_entry.id   AF-A0A1X3DAI5-F1
#
_cell.length_a   1.000
_cell.length_b   1.000
_cell.length_c   1.000
_cell.angle_alpha   90.00
_cell.angle_beta   90.00
_cell.angle_gamma   90.00
#
_symmetry.space_group_name_H-M   'P 1'
#
loop_
_entity.id
_entity.type
_entity.pdbx_description
1 polymer ?
#
loop_
_entity_poly.entity_id
_entity_poly.type
_entity_poly.pdbx_seq_one_letter_code
_entity_poly.pdbx_strand_id
1 'polypeptide(L)'
;MTIMQQTVLRLVSFFSVFVLSLSLSACGNAISAEERADYEKIGEAVKASGLNGDSQKEFEQKFAAARNNEEVSAVAFEAAEKLEIMASQLKAFQPQSEKGTIMHGHFLRGSSKGAALMRRFAEADGNDTQALKEIEAELETANQEIEQGLVLFIEMTARNILQTATDQNGK
;
A
#
# COMPACT_ATOMS: atom_id res chain seq x y z
N MET A 1 -3.60 10.49 24.36
CA MET A 1 -3.93 9.85 23.07
C MET A 1 -4.63 8.55 23.40
N THR A 2 -5.85 8.34 22.90
CA THR A 2 -6.64 7.12 23.19
C THR A 2 -6.12 5.94 22.37
N ILE A 3 -6.37 4.70 22.79
CA ILE A 3 -6.03 3.48 22.02
C ILE A 3 -6.57 3.59 20.60
N MET A 4 -7.82 4.07 20.46
CA MET A 4 -8.47 4.36 19.18
C MET A 4 -7.67 5.31 18.29
N GLN A 5 -7.14 6.42 18.82
CA GLN A 5 -6.30 7.35 18.05
C GLN A 5 -4.95 6.75 17.62
N GLN A 6 -4.41 5.81 18.41
CA GLN A 6 -3.12 5.17 18.17
C GLN A 6 -3.21 4.05 17.12
N THR A 7 -4.28 3.25 17.15
CA THR A 7 -4.62 2.25 16.13
C THR A 7 -4.85 2.91 14.77
N VAL A 8 -5.55 4.06 14.78
CA VAL A 8 -5.85 4.86 13.58
C VAL A 8 -4.59 5.47 12.95
N LEU A 9 -3.66 6.01 13.75
CA LEU A 9 -2.41 6.57 13.20
C LEU A 9 -1.58 5.48 12.50
N ARG A 10 -1.51 4.28 13.08
CA ARG A 10 -0.82 3.11 12.47
C ARG A 10 -1.53 2.62 11.20
N LEU A 11 -2.86 2.67 11.16
CA LEU A 11 -3.68 2.36 9.98
C LEU A 11 -3.38 3.29 8.80
N VAL A 12 -3.07 4.57 9.05
CA VAL A 12 -2.88 5.58 7.99
C VAL A 12 -1.43 5.73 7.56
N SER A 13 -0.48 5.74 8.49
CA SER A 13 0.95 5.81 8.18
C SER A 13 1.42 4.66 7.29
N PHE A 14 0.58 3.64 7.12
CA PHE A 14 0.85 2.49 6.31
C PHE A 14 0.57 2.68 4.80
N PHE A 15 -0.43 3.48 4.41
CA PHE A 15 -0.79 3.68 3.00
C PHE A 15 0.11 4.65 2.24
N SER A 16 1.00 5.32 2.95
CA SER A 16 1.79 6.42 2.45
C SER A 16 3.13 6.05 1.86
N VAL A 17 3.80 5.11 2.53
CA VAL A 17 5.05 4.48 2.09
C VAL A 17 4.81 3.82 0.72
N PHE A 18 3.59 3.34 0.50
CA PHE A 18 3.13 2.74 -0.74
C PHE A 18 3.02 3.70 -1.93
N VAL A 19 2.66 4.98 -1.74
CA VAL A 19 2.49 5.88 -2.88
C VAL A 19 3.76 6.67 -3.23
N LEU A 20 4.60 6.96 -2.24
CA LEU A 20 5.91 7.56 -2.48
C LEU A 20 6.82 6.66 -3.34
N SER A 21 6.72 5.34 -3.17
CA SER A 21 7.49 4.34 -3.92
C SER A 21 7.02 4.16 -5.38
N LEU A 22 5.73 4.28 -5.66
CA LEU A 22 5.19 4.22 -7.03
C LEU A 22 5.43 5.49 -7.85
N SER A 23 5.75 6.58 -7.17
CA SER A 23 6.16 7.85 -7.81
C SER A 23 7.58 7.78 -8.37
N LEU A 24 8.40 6.82 -7.92
CA LEU A 24 9.82 6.67 -8.29
C LEU A 24 10.05 5.82 -9.56
N SER A 25 9.00 5.31 -10.21
CA SER A 25 9.10 4.23 -11.22
C SER A 25 9.34 4.67 -12.68
N ALA A 26 9.57 5.94 -13.00
CA ALA A 26 9.67 6.38 -14.41
C ALA A 26 11.09 6.38 -15.02
N CYS A 27 12.14 6.08 -14.25
CA CYS A 27 13.52 6.31 -14.68
C CYS A 27 14.42 5.07 -14.53
N GLY A 28 14.36 4.11 -15.45
CA GLY A 28 15.36 3.05 -15.53
C GLY A 28 15.40 2.33 -16.88
N ASN A 29 16.57 2.32 -17.53
CA ASN A 29 16.79 1.72 -18.86
C ASN A 29 17.12 0.21 -18.81
N ALA A 30 16.94 -0.46 -17.67
CA ALA A 30 17.44 -1.83 -17.42
C ALA A 30 16.42 -2.85 -16.88
N ILE A 31 15.12 -2.53 -16.90
CA ILE A 31 14.04 -3.48 -16.62
C ILE A 31 13.58 -4.15 -17.92
N SER A 32 13.20 -5.43 -17.88
CA SER A 32 12.63 -6.08 -19.07
C SER A 32 11.32 -5.39 -19.49
N ALA A 33 10.93 -5.52 -20.75
CA ALA A 33 9.65 -4.97 -21.22
C ALA A 33 8.46 -5.53 -20.44
N GLU A 34 8.53 -6.81 -20.03
CA GLU A 34 7.52 -7.49 -19.22
C GLU A 34 7.47 -6.93 -17.79
N GLU A 35 8.64 -6.77 -17.15
CA GLU A 35 8.74 -6.17 -15.81
C GLU A 35 8.18 -4.73 -15.83
N ARG A 36 8.50 -3.95 -16.88
CA ARG A 36 7.95 -2.60 -17.08
C ARG A 36 6.44 -2.59 -17.21
N ALA A 37 5.87 -3.48 -18.02
CA ALA A 37 4.42 -3.58 -18.19
C ALA A 37 3.73 -3.94 -16.87
N ASP A 38 4.29 -4.88 -16.09
CA ASP A 38 3.77 -5.26 -14.78
C ASP A 38 3.78 -4.07 -13.81
N TYR A 39 4.83 -3.26 -13.81
CA TYR A 39 4.88 -2.04 -12.99
C TYR A 39 3.85 -1.00 -13.37
N GLU A 40 3.74 -0.71 -14.67
CA GLU A 40 2.80 0.27 -15.16
C GLU A 40 1.38 -0.14 -14.76
N LYS A 41 1.05 -1.43 -14.83
CA LYS A 41 -0.24 -1.98 -14.38
C LYS A 41 -0.47 -1.86 -12.87
N ILE A 42 0.55 -2.13 -12.05
CA ILE A 42 0.45 -1.92 -10.60
C ILE A 42 0.27 -0.43 -10.29
N GLY A 43 1.03 0.45 -10.94
CA GLY A 43 0.88 1.89 -10.79
C GLY A 43 -0.50 2.41 -11.23
N GLU A 44 -1.05 1.86 -12.31
CA GLU A 44 -2.42 2.13 -12.76
C GLU A 44 -3.46 1.71 -11.71
N ALA A 45 -3.31 0.53 -11.09
CA ALA A 45 -4.21 0.08 -10.03
C ALA A 45 -4.26 1.03 -8.83
N VAL A 46 -3.12 1.66 -8.51
CA VAL A 46 -3.02 2.63 -7.40
C VAL A 46 -3.56 3.99 -7.79
N LYS A 47 -3.31 4.45 -9.01
CA LYS A 47 -3.95 5.66 -9.52
C LYS A 47 -5.47 5.50 -9.53
N ALA A 48 -5.97 4.33 -9.93
CA ALA A 48 -7.40 4.04 -9.99
C ALA A 48 -8.06 4.02 -8.59
N SER A 49 -7.36 3.64 -7.53
CA SER A 49 -7.88 3.77 -6.16
C SER A 49 -7.92 5.21 -5.65
N GLY A 50 -7.28 6.15 -6.36
CA GLY A 50 -7.14 7.53 -5.92
C GLY A 50 -6.27 7.66 -4.67
N LEU A 51 -5.35 6.71 -4.45
CA LEU A 51 -4.25 6.85 -3.50
C LEU A 51 -3.09 7.59 -4.19
N ASN A 52 -2.57 8.62 -3.54
CA ASN A 52 -1.50 9.49 -4.03
C ASN A 52 -0.45 9.75 -2.92
N GLY A 53 0.64 10.46 -3.24
CA GLY A 53 1.75 10.70 -2.30
C GLY A 53 1.34 11.47 -1.04
N ASP A 54 0.23 12.21 -1.10
CA ASP A 54 -0.33 12.98 0.00
C ASP A 54 -1.42 12.22 0.77
N SER A 55 -1.88 11.06 0.28
CA SER A 55 -2.98 10.31 0.91
C SER A 55 -2.71 9.96 2.37
N GLN A 56 -1.45 9.77 2.78
CA GLN A 56 -1.09 9.64 4.19
C GLN A 56 -1.66 10.79 5.01
N LYS A 57 -1.28 11.99 4.58
CA LYS A 57 -1.43 13.21 5.32
C LYS A 57 -2.89 13.61 5.28
N GLU A 58 -3.56 13.37 4.16
CA GLU A 58 -5.01 13.53 4.02
C GLU A 58 -5.76 12.67 5.04
N PHE A 59 -5.47 11.37 5.10
CA PHE A 59 -6.13 10.49 6.06
C PHE A 59 -5.75 10.82 7.50
N GLU A 60 -4.48 11.14 7.79
CA GLU A 60 -4.04 11.55 9.14
C GLU A 60 -4.79 12.80 9.60
N GLN A 61 -4.97 13.78 8.71
CA GLN A 61 -5.76 14.99 8.98
C GLN A 61 -7.24 14.67 9.19
N LYS A 62 -7.84 13.83 8.33
CA LYS A 62 -9.26 13.43 8.46
C LYS A 62 -9.52 12.74 9.79
N PHE A 63 -8.67 11.80 10.17
CA PHE A 63 -8.78 11.09 11.44
C PHE A 63 -8.49 11.99 12.65
N ALA A 64 -7.54 12.92 12.55
CA ALA A 64 -7.29 13.90 13.61
C ALA A 64 -8.44 14.90 13.76
N ALA A 65 -9.15 15.21 12.68
CA ALA A 65 -10.30 16.11 12.68
C ALA A 65 -11.60 15.42 13.16
N ALA A 66 -11.67 14.09 13.12
CA ALA A 66 -12.82 13.32 13.56
C ALA A 66 -13.07 13.50 15.07
N ARG A 67 -14.31 13.86 15.44
CA ARG A 67 -14.71 14.24 16.80
C ARG A 67 -15.51 13.17 17.52
N ASN A 68 -15.98 12.16 16.79
CA ASN A 68 -16.80 11.08 17.30
C ASN A 68 -16.51 9.78 16.53
N ASN A 69 -17.06 8.66 17.03
CA ASN A 69 -16.82 7.34 16.46
C ASN A 69 -17.41 7.20 15.05
N GLU A 70 -18.52 7.86 14.75
CA GLU A 70 -19.15 7.81 13.41
C GLU A 70 -18.25 8.44 12.35
N GLU A 71 -17.64 9.59 12.64
CA GLU A 71 -16.66 10.23 11.78
C GLU A 71 -15.39 9.38 11.61
N VAL A 72 -14.90 8.75 12.69
CA VAL A 72 -13.77 7.82 12.62
C VAL A 72 -14.09 6.63 11.72
N SER A 73 -15.28 6.02 11.87
CA SER A 73 -15.75 4.93 11.02
C SER A 73 -15.90 5.35 9.57
N ALA A 74 -16.41 6.55 9.29
CA ALA A 74 -16.56 7.06 7.93
C ALA A 74 -15.19 7.21 7.23
N VAL A 75 -14.18 7.73 7.91
CA VAL A 75 -12.82 7.85 7.36
C VAL A 75 -12.21 6.46 7.12
N ALA A 76 -12.43 5.51 8.02
CA ALA A 76 -11.98 4.13 7.84
C ALA A 76 -12.69 3.43 6.67
N PHE A 77 -13.98 3.65 6.47
CA PHE A 77 -14.70 3.16 5.29
C PHE A 77 -14.15 3.75 3.99
N GLU A 78 -13.84 5.04 3.95
CA GLU A 78 -13.22 5.67 2.79
C GLU A 78 -11.85 5.02 2.46
N ALA A 79 -11.03 4.76 3.48
CA ALA A 79 -9.76 4.07 3.30
C ALA A 79 -9.95 2.63 2.79
N ALA A 80 -10.94 1.91 3.33
CA ALA A 80 -11.30 0.56 2.88
C ALA A 80 -11.69 0.55 1.39
N GLU A 81 -12.55 1.46 0.95
CA GLU A 81 -13.03 1.53 -0.44
C GLU A 81 -11.89 1.75 -1.43
N LYS A 82 -10.95 2.65 -1.11
CA LYS A 82 -9.76 2.84 -1.95
C LYS A 82 -8.95 1.55 -2.08
N LEU A 83 -8.80 0.81 -0.99
CA LEU A 83 -8.07 -0.46 -1.01
C LEU A 83 -8.79 -1.56 -1.76
N GLU A 84 -10.11 -1.61 -1.65
CA GLU A 84 -10.96 -2.53 -2.42
C GLU A 84 -10.83 -2.24 -3.91
N ILE A 85 -10.83 -0.97 -4.32
CA ILE A 85 -10.58 -0.57 -5.71
C ILE A 85 -9.20 -1.05 -6.15
N MET A 86 -8.15 -0.77 -5.37
CA MET A 86 -6.79 -1.21 -5.70
C MET A 86 -6.72 -2.74 -5.84
N ALA A 87 -7.23 -3.48 -4.85
CA ALA A 87 -7.23 -4.93 -4.86
C ALA A 87 -8.03 -5.50 -6.05
N SER A 88 -9.15 -4.86 -6.41
CA SER A 88 -9.95 -5.23 -7.58
C SER A 88 -9.17 -5.03 -8.89
N GLN A 89 -8.48 -3.89 -9.03
CA GLN A 89 -7.64 -3.60 -10.20
C GLN A 89 -6.46 -4.57 -10.29
N LEU A 90 -5.81 -4.89 -9.16
CA LEU A 90 -4.75 -5.89 -9.12
C LEU A 90 -5.26 -7.27 -9.52
N LYS A 91 -6.44 -7.70 -9.06
CA LYS A 91 -7.03 -8.99 -9.45
C LYS A 91 -7.35 -9.07 -10.95
N ALA A 92 -7.63 -7.94 -11.58
CA ALA A 92 -8.07 -7.89 -12.97
C ALA A 92 -6.94 -8.06 -13.99
N PHE A 93 -5.67 -7.92 -13.59
CA PHE A 93 -4.54 -8.16 -14.49
C PHE A 93 -3.68 -9.33 -14.03
N GLN A 94 -3.06 -10.00 -15.00
CA GLN A 94 -2.13 -11.09 -14.79
C GLN A 94 -0.71 -10.62 -15.10
N PRO A 95 0.23 -10.72 -14.13
CA PRO A 95 1.62 -10.35 -14.36
C PRO A 95 2.30 -11.22 -15.42
N GLN A 96 3.26 -10.64 -16.14
CA GLN A 96 3.98 -11.28 -17.24
C GLN A 96 5.35 -11.83 -16.81
N SER A 97 5.93 -11.25 -15.76
CA SER A 97 7.23 -11.65 -15.22
C SER A 97 7.09 -12.41 -13.89
N GLU A 98 8.08 -13.25 -13.57
CA GLU A 98 8.15 -13.93 -12.27
C GLU A 98 8.19 -12.93 -11.11
N LYS A 99 9.03 -11.89 -11.21
CA LYS A 99 9.12 -10.85 -10.19
C LYS A 99 7.84 -10.02 -10.11
N GLY A 100 7.24 -9.69 -11.26
CA GLY A 100 5.93 -9.06 -11.33
C GLY A 100 4.85 -9.90 -10.64
N THR A 101 4.89 -11.22 -10.80
CA THR A 101 3.98 -12.16 -10.11
C THR A 101 4.13 -12.11 -8.60
N ILE A 102 5.37 -12.14 -8.10
CA ILE A 102 5.63 -12.09 -6.66
C ILE A 102 5.19 -10.74 -6.07
N MET A 103 5.62 -9.64 -6.70
CA MET A 103 5.27 -8.27 -6.30
C MET A 103 3.75 -8.02 -6.34
N HIS A 104 3.08 -8.44 -7.41
CA HIS A 104 1.62 -8.41 -7.52
C HIS A 104 0.96 -9.16 -6.38
N GLY A 105 1.43 -10.38 -6.07
CA GLY A 105 0.89 -11.19 -4.99
C GLY A 105 0.97 -10.49 -3.64
N HIS A 106 2.09 -9.85 -3.34
CA HIS A 106 2.29 -9.04 -2.13
C HIS A 106 1.32 -7.87 -2.05
N PHE A 107 1.23 -7.06 -3.11
CA PHE A 107 0.32 -5.92 -3.12
C PHE A 107 -1.15 -6.33 -3.06
N LEU A 108 -1.51 -7.42 -3.73
CA LEU A 108 -2.87 -7.94 -3.70
C LEU A 108 -3.24 -8.43 -2.30
N ARG A 109 -2.36 -9.18 -1.63
CA ARG A 109 -2.60 -9.66 -0.25
C ARG A 109 -2.65 -8.48 0.73
N GLY A 110 -1.71 -7.55 0.66
CA GLY A 110 -1.66 -6.39 1.53
C GLY A 110 -2.88 -5.49 1.38
N SER A 111 -3.26 -5.13 0.15
CA SER A 111 -4.46 -4.31 -0.11
C SER A 111 -5.76 -5.02 0.30
N SER A 112 -5.91 -6.31 -0.02
CA SER A 112 -7.12 -7.06 0.36
C SER A 112 -7.26 -7.21 1.88
N LYS A 113 -6.16 -7.51 2.59
CA LYS A 113 -6.17 -7.60 4.05
C LYS A 113 -6.42 -6.22 4.68
N GLY A 114 -5.74 -5.18 4.20
CA GLY A 114 -5.93 -3.81 4.66
C GLY A 114 -7.37 -3.34 4.52
N ALA A 115 -8.01 -3.59 3.37
CA ALA A 115 -9.43 -3.29 3.15
C ALA A 115 -10.33 -3.97 4.19
N ALA A 116 -10.15 -5.28 4.38
CA ALA A 116 -10.95 -6.05 5.33
C ALA A 116 -10.77 -5.56 6.79
N LEU A 117 -9.54 -5.20 7.16
CA LEU A 117 -9.24 -4.66 8.49
C LEU A 117 -9.85 -3.27 8.70
N MET A 118 -9.82 -2.42 7.67
CA MET A 118 -10.47 -1.10 7.72
C MET A 118 -12.00 -1.21 7.85
N ARG A 119 -12.63 -2.16 7.15
CA ARG A 119 -14.06 -2.47 7.32
C ARG A 119 -14.37 -2.92 8.75
N ARG A 120 -13.61 -3.90 9.24
CA ARG A 120 -13.77 -4.41 10.62
C ARG A 120 -13.57 -3.31 11.66
N PHE A 121 -12.59 -2.43 11.46
CA PHE A 121 -12.35 -1.29 12.34
C PHE A 121 -13.52 -0.30 12.30
N ALA A 122 -14.04 0.02 11.11
CA ALA A 122 -15.17 0.92 10.95
C ALA A 122 -16.46 0.38 11.60
N GLU A 123 -16.62 -0.94 11.65
CA GLU A 123 -17.76 -1.65 12.22
C GLU A 123 -17.58 -2.02 13.71
N ALA A 124 -16.37 -1.88 14.26
CA ALA A 124 -16.06 -2.26 15.63
C ALA A 124 -16.71 -1.29 16.64
N ASP A 125 -17.18 -1.84 17.78
CA ASP A 125 -17.46 -1.01 18.94
C ASP A 125 -16.14 -0.40 19.44
N GLY A 126 -16.05 0.93 19.48
CA GLY A 126 -14.86 1.64 19.97
C GLY A 126 -14.50 1.33 21.42
N ASN A 127 -15.38 0.66 22.17
CA ASN A 127 -15.11 0.18 23.53
C ASN A 127 -14.55 -1.26 23.56
N ASP A 128 -14.60 -2.00 22.45
CA ASP A 128 -14.02 -3.34 22.32
C ASP A 128 -12.51 -3.27 22.08
N THR A 129 -11.80 -2.99 23.18
CA THR A 129 -10.33 -2.90 23.17
C THR A 129 -9.62 -4.20 22.78
N GLN A 130 -10.26 -5.36 22.86
CA GLN A 130 -9.66 -6.62 22.42
C GLN A 130 -9.72 -6.74 20.90
N ALA A 131 -10.90 -6.49 20.30
CA ALA A 131 -11.05 -6.46 18.85
C ALA A 131 -10.11 -5.44 18.21
N LEU A 132 -9.97 -4.25 18.81
CA LEU A 132 -9.06 -3.21 18.31
C LEU A 132 -7.59 -3.63 18.33
N LYS A 133 -7.15 -4.41 19.33
CA LYS A 133 -5.78 -4.95 19.40
C LYS A 133 -5.53 -6.04 18.38
N GLU A 134 -6.52 -6.89 18.13
CA GLU A 134 -6.43 -7.93 17.10
C GLU A 134 -6.30 -7.31 15.71
N ILE A 135 -7.12 -6.29 15.42
CA ILE A 135 -7.03 -5.50 14.19
C ILE A 135 -5.63 -4.89 14.05
N GLU A 136 -5.07 -4.34 15.12
CA GLU A 136 -3.72 -3.76 15.11
C GLU A 136 -2.62 -4.81 14.81
N ALA A 137 -2.71 -6.01 15.39
CA ALA A 137 -1.76 -7.08 15.12
C ALA A 137 -1.87 -7.62 13.69
N GLU A 138 -3.09 -7.77 13.17
CA GLU A 138 -3.32 -8.20 11.79
C GLU A 138 -2.90 -7.13 10.78
N LEU A 139 -3.05 -5.85 11.14
CA LEU A 139 -2.59 -4.74 10.31
C LEU A 139 -1.08 -4.84 10.07
N GLU A 140 -0.29 -5.12 11.11
CA GLU A 140 1.16 -5.32 10.94
C GLU A 140 1.48 -6.41 9.91
N THR A 141 0.65 -7.45 9.80
CA THR A 141 0.84 -8.51 8.80
C THR A 141 0.42 -8.06 7.40
N ALA A 142 -0.70 -7.32 7.28
CA ALA A 142 -1.01 -6.63 6.03
C ALA A 142 0.13 -5.68 5.65
N ASN A 143 0.82 -5.15 6.67
CA ASN A 143 1.82 -4.15 6.49
C ASN A 143 3.07 -4.69 5.80
N GLN A 144 3.58 -5.77 6.38
CA GLN A 144 4.70 -6.52 5.87
C GLN A 144 4.49 -7.02 4.43
N GLU A 145 3.26 -7.36 4.04
CA GLU A 145 2.97 -7.78 2.67
C GLU A 145 3.22 -6.65 1.67
N ILE A 146 2.73 -5.43 1.93
CA ILE A 146 3.00 -4.31 1.01
C ILE A 146 4.48 -3.95 1.03
N GLU A 147 5.12 -3.92 2.21
CA GLU A 147 6.55 -3.66 2.32
C GLU A 147 7.39 -4.65 1.52
N GLN A 148 7.07 -5.95 1.55
CA GLN A 148 7.75 -6.95 0.74
C GLN A 148 7.57 -6.69 -0.77
N GLY A 149 6.37 -6.27 -1.20
CA GLY A 149 6.13 -5.81 -2.56
C GLY A 149 6.99 -4.58 -2.93
N LEU A 150 7.13 -3.63 -2.01
CA LEU A 150 7.96 -2.43 -2.19
C LEU A 150 9.46 -2.71 -2.23
N VAL A 151 9.94 -3.64 -1.40
CA VAL A 151 11.35 -4.06 -1.41
C VAL A 151 11.68 -4.66 -2.77
N LEU A 152 10.84 -5.55 -3.30
CA LEU A 152 11.04 -6.12 -4.64
C LEU A 152 11.01 -5.04 -5.73
N PHE A 153 10.12 -4.06 -5.60
CA PHE A 153 10.08 -2.89 -6.46
C PHE A 153 11.40 -2.09 -6.41
N ILE A 154 11.91 -1.80 -5.22
CA ILE A 154 13.17 -1.07 -5.02
C ILE A 154 14.36 -1.89 -5.54
N GLU A 155 14.43 -3.19 -5.25
CA GLU A 155 15.53 -4.05 -5.70
C GLU A 155 15.65 -4.09 -7.22
N MET A 156 14.53 -4.22 -7.91
CA MET A 156 14.49 -4.22 -9.37
C MET A 156 14.86 -2.86 -9.96
N THR A 157 14.49 -1.76 -9.29
CA THR A 157 14.87 -0.39 -9.71
C THR A 157 16.28 0.01 -9.28
N ALA A 158 16.87 -0.59 -8.24
CA ALA A 158 18.19 -0.25 -7.69
C ALA A 158 19.35 -1.04 -8.33
N ARG A 159 19.13 -2.28 -8.81
CA ARG A 159 20.13 -3.00 -9.66
C ARG A 159 20.59 -2.15 -10.87
N ASN A 160 19.76 -1.19 -11.28
CA ASN A 160 20.01 -0.15 -12.27
C ASN A 160 21.27 0.72 -12.01
N ILE A 161 21.58 1.06 -10.76
CA ILE A 161 22.68 2.01 -10.45
C ILE A 161 24.04 1.29 -10.45
N LEU A 162 24.10 0.03 -10.02
CA LEU A 162 25.36 -0.72 -9.92
C LEU A 162 25.77 -1.35 -11.26
N GLN A 163 24.84 -1.82 -12.09
CA GLN A 163 25.18 -2.38 -13.41
C GLN A 163 25.66 -1.32 -14.41
N THR A 164 25.01 -0.15 -14.48
CA THR A 164 25.45 0.94 -15.35
C THR A 164 26.83 1.50 -14.95
N ALA A 165 27.15 1.53 -13.66
CA ALA A 165 28.48 1.94 -13.18
C ALA A 165 29.59 0.92 -13.49
N THR A 166 29.24 -0.36 -13.63
CA THR A 166 30.20 -1.43 -13.96
C THR A 166 30.47 -1.47 -15.48
N ASP A 167 29.45 -1.28 -16.31
CA ASP A 167 29.58 -1.25 -17.77
C ASP A 167 30.30 0.00 -18.31
N GLN A 168 30.28 1.12 -17.57
CA GLN A 168 31.00 2.34 -17.93
C GLN A 168 32.49 2.34 -17.53
N ASN A 169 32.89 1.51 -16.55
CA ASN A 169 34.29 1.37 -16.13
C ASN A 169 35.03 0.21 -16.84
N GLY A 170 34.33 -0.55 -17.69
CA GLY A 170 34.88 -1.66 -18.48
C GLY A 170 35.15 -1.34 -19.95
N LYS A 171 35.08 -0.06 -20.36
CA LYS A 171 35.43 0.42 -21.71
C LYS A 171 36.64 1.33 -21.69
#